data_AF-A0A947I1J7-F1
#
_entry.id   AF-A0A947I1J7-F1
#
_cell.length_a   1.000
_cell.length_b   1.000
_cell.length_c   1.000
_cell.angle_alpha   90.00
_cell.angle_beta   90.00
_cell.angle_gamma   90.00
#
_symmetry.space_group_name_H-M   'P 1'
#
loop_
_entity.id
_entity.type
_entity.pdbx_description
1 polymer ?
#
loop_
_entity_poly.entity_id
_entity_poly.type
_entity_poly.pdbx_seq_one_letter_code
_entity_poly.pdbx_strand_id
1 'polypeptide(L)'
;MSLPTSFHTLLEARLTERTAGAVSRKRFAEICNRMLASGIIWREHSRPEQALYDDASMVEELLREWFDVLGFSLVHDVDANLLRLYPPGDDQEDEEGVKRLRARLSRDVVAAALGLRFLYTEA
;
A
#
# COMPACT_ATOMS: atom_id res chain seq x y z
N MET A 1 -11.91 -10.15 31.14
CA MET A 1 -11.75 -10.10 29.67
C MET A 1 -10.44 -10.81 29.37
N SER A 2 -10.48 -12.00 28.77
CA SER A 2 -9.24 -12.76 28.46
C SER A 2 -8.50 -12.00 27.37
N LEU A 3 -7.22 -11.65 27.59
CA LEU A 3 -6.42 -11.03 26.55
C LEU A 3 -6.28 -12.02 25.38
N PRO A 4 -6.41 -11.57 24.12
CA PRO A 4 -6.22 -12.44 22.97
C PRO A 4 -4.81 -13.04 23.01
N THR A 5 -4.73 -14.36 23.04
CA THR A 5 -3.48 -15.11 23.27
C THR A 5 -2.55 -15.09 22.04
N SER A 6 -3.01 -14.60 20.89
CA SER A 6 -2.23 -14.50 19.66
C SER A 6 -2.56 -13.24 18.86
N PHE A 7 -1.58 -12.76 18.08
CA PHE A 7 -1.78 -11.64 17.16
C PHE A 7 -2.86 -11.92 16.11
N HIS A 8 -3.00 -13.19 15.66
CA HIS A 8 -4.05 -13.59 14.75
C HIS A 8 -5.45 -13.34 15.33
N THR A 9 -5.66 -13.73 16.59
CA THR A 9 -6.93 -13.51 17.30
C THR A 9 -7.20 -12.03 17.52
N LEU A 10 -6.18 -11.24 17.84
CA LEU A 10 -6.29 -9.78 17.97
C LEU A 10 -6.72 -9.13 16.65
N LEU A 11 -6.04 -9.46 15.54
CA LEU A 11 -6.36 -8.93 14.22
C LEU A 11 -7.79 -9.30 13.80
N GLU A 12 -8.19 -10.55 14.01
CA GLU A 12 -9.54 -11.02 13.68
C GLU A 12 -10.63 -10.31 14.50
N ALA A 13 -10.39 -10.06 15.79
CA ALA A 13 -11.28 -9.27 16.63
C ALA A 13 -11.41 -7.82 16.12
N ARG A 14 -10.28 -7.17 15.80
CA ARG A 14 -10.25 -5.79 15.28
C ARG A 14 -10.93 -5.66 13.91
N LEU A 15 -10.73 -6.64 13.02
CA LEU A 15 -11.42 -6.68 11.73
C LEU A 15 -12.93 -6.83 11.93
N THR A 16 -13.35 -7.72 12.81
CA THR A 16 -14.78 -7.93 13.12
C THR A 16 -15.42 -6.67 13.70
N GLU A 17 -14.75 -6.01 14.64
CA GLU A 17 -15.19 -4.76 15.26
C GLU A 17 -15.40 -3.64 14.24
N ARG A 18 -14.45 -3.47 13.31
CA ARG A 18 -14.48 -2.36 12.34
C ARG A 18 -15.37 -2.60 11.14
N THR A 19 -15.39 -3.82 10.62
CA THR A 19 -16.03 -4.11 9.34
C THR A 19 -17.27 -4.98 9.48
N ALA A 20 -17.71 -5.31 10.69
CA ALA A 20 -18.77 -6.29 10.96
C ALA A 20 -18.55 -7.63 10.21
N GLY A 21 -17.29 -8.02 10.00
CA GLY A 21 -16.91 -9.23 9.26
C GLY A 21 -16.84 -9.10 7.74
N ALA A 22 -17.10 -7.92 7.15
CA ALA A 22 -16.98 -7.71 5.71
C ALA A 22 -15.57 -8.00 5.17
N VAL A 23 -14.52 -7.60 5.91
CA VAL A 23 -13.13 -7.88 5.54
C VAL A 23 -12.58 -9.03 6.39
N SER A 24 -12.38 -10.18 5.77
CA SER A 24 -11.74 -11.32 6.42
C SER A 24 -10.23 -11.12 6.58
N ARG A 25 -9.59 -11.86 7.51
CA ARG A 25 -8.12 -11.88 7.66
C ARG A 25 -7.39 -12.24 6.36
N LYS A 26 -7.96 -13.15 5.56
CA LYS A 26 -7.40 -13.54 4.27
C LYS A 26 -7.42 -12.37 3.29
N ARG A 27 -8.52 -11.61 3.26
CA ARG A 27 -8.68 -10.43 2.42
C ARG A 27 -7.73 -9.30 2.86
N PHE A 28 -7.58 -9.09 4.16
CA PHE A 28 -6.58 -8.16 4.71
C PHE A 28 -5.16 -8.52 4.23
N ALA A 29 -4.77 -9.80 4.31
CA ALA A 29 -3.47 -10.25 3.82
C ALA A 29 -3.32 -10.06 2.30
N GLU A 30 -4.38 -10.25 1.52
CA GLU A 30 -4.40 -9.99 0.07
C GLU A 30 -4.13 -8.52 -0.24
N ILE A 31 -4.79 -7.59 0.47
CA ILE A 31 -4.56 -6.14 0.35
C ILE A 31 -3.11 -5.82 0.69
N CYS A 32 -2.57 -6.36 1.79
CA CYS A 32 -1.18 -6.14 2.17
C CYS A 32 -0.20 -6.62 1.09
N ASN A 33 -0.41 -7.82 0.55
CA ASN A 33 0.43 -8.37 -0.51
C ASN A 33 0.36 -7.52 -1.79
N ARG A 34 -0.85 -7.07 -2.17
CA ARG A 34 -1.07 -6.19 -3.32
C ARG A 34 -0.31 -4.86 -3.18
N MET A 35 -0.38 -4.28 -1.98
CA MET A 35 0.33 -3.06 -1.63
C MET A 35 1.85 -3.23 -1.67
N LEU A 36 2.38 -4.30 -1.07
CA LEU A 36 3.82 -4.58 -1.11
C LEU A 36 4.34 -4.83 -2.53
N ALA A 37 3.52 -5.45 -3.40
CA ALA A 37 3.91 -5.75 -4.77
C ALA A 37 3.98 -4.51 -5.69
N SER A 38 3.21 -3.46 -5.44
CA SER A 38 3.09 -2.31 -6.37
C SER A 38 3.25 -0.93 -5.75
N GLY A 39 3.01 -0.81 -4.45
CA GLY A 39 2.91 0.45 -3.71
C GLY A 39 1.65 1.26 -4.02
N ILE A 40 0.70 0.76 -4.81
CA ILE A 40 -0.47 1.54 -5.21
C ILE A 40 -1.71 0.66 -5.44
N ILE A 41 -2.83 1.10 -4.88
CA ILE A 41 -4.17 0.60 -5.16
C ILE A 41 -4.97 1.79 -5.70
N TRP A 42 -5.41 1.71 -6.95
CA TRP A 42 -6.13 2.78 -7.64
C TRP A 42 -7.48 2.25 -8.09
N ARG A 43 -8.54 2.78 -7.46
CA ARG A 43 -9.91 2.28 -7.62
C ARG A 43 -10.36 2.19 -9.08
N GLU A 44 -10.06 3.22 -9.86
CA GLU A 44 -10.52 3.35 -11.25
C GLU A 44 -9.66 2.56 -12.25
N HIS A 45 -8.62 1.85 -11.79
CA HIS A 45 -7.75 1.08 -12.67
C HIS A 45 -8.45 -0.13 -13.30
N SER A 46 -9.25 -0.85 -12.51
CA SER A 46 -9.99 -2.04 -12.95
C SER A 46 -11.02 -2.49 -11.92
N ARG A 47 -11.98 -3.34 -12.30
CA ARG A 47 -12.96 -3.90 -11.35
C ARG A 47 -12.33 -4.66 -10.17
N PRO A 48 -11.30 -5.50 -10.35
CA PRO A 48 -10.62 -6.14 -9.22
C PRO A 48 -9.95 -5.13 -8.27
N GLU A 49 -9.35 -4.06 -8.83
CA GLU A 49 -8.77 -2.97 -8.05
C GLU A 49 -9.82 -2.18 -7.27
N GLN A 50 -10.97 -1.92 -7.89
CA GLN A 50 -12.10 -1.28 -7.24
C GLN A 50 -12.52 -2.03 -5.98
N ALA A 51 -12.70 -3.36 -6.08
CA ALA A 51 -13.05 -4.19 -4.92
C ALA A 51 -11.94 -4.19 -3.84
N LEU A 52 -10.67 -4.20 -4.24
CA LEU A 52 -9.54 -4.13 -3.30
C LEU A 52 -9.47 -2.78 -2.59
N TYR A 53 -9.70 -1.69 -3.32
CA TYR A 53 -9.72 -0.33 -2.78
C TYR A 53 -10.88 -0.14 -1.80
N ASP A 54 -12.09 -0.59 -2.16
CA ASP A 54 -13.27 -0.46 -1.32
C ASP A 54 -13.06 -1.23 0.01
N ASP A 55 -12.53 -2.45 -0.04
CA ASP A 55 -12.18 -3.24 1.16
C ASP A 55 -11.04 -2.58 1.97
N ALA A 56 -9.99 -2.10 1.30
CA ALA A 56 -8.85 -1.46 1.95
C ALA A 56 -9.25 -0.17 2.69
N SER A 57 -10.20 0.59 2.12
CA SER A 57 -10.73 1.80 2.73
C SER A 57 -11.47 1.51 4.05
N MET A 58 -12.14 0.36 4.17
CA MET A 58 -12.81 -0.05 5.42
C MET A 58 -11.82 -0.36 6.56
N VAL A 59 -10.60 -0.77 6.22
CA VAL A 59 -9.57 -1.20 7.18
C VAL A 59 -8.33 -0.32 7.15
N GLU A 60 -8.45 0.90 6.63
CA GLU A 60 -7.33 1.82 6.40
C GLU A 60 -6.47 2.02 7.65
N GLU A 61 -7.09 2.24 8.81
CA GLU A 61 -6.37 2.44 10.07
C GLU A 61 -5.53 1.20 10.46
N LEU A 62 -6.09 -0.01 10.30
CA LEU A 62 -5.35 -1.25 10.55
C LEU A 62 -4.21 -1.45 9.55
N LEU A 63 -4.40 -1.04 8.30
CA LEU A 63 -3.33 -1.06 7.29
C LEU A 63 -2.22 -0.08 7.66
N ARG A 64 -2.57 1.14 8.11
CA ARG A 64 -1.60 2.14 8.58
C ARG A 64 -0.79 1.59 9.76
N GLU A 65 -1.45 1.08 10.80
CA GLU A 65 -0.79 0.46 11.95
C GLU A 65 0.14 -0.70 11.53
N TRP A 66 -0.35 -1.57 10.64
CA TRP A 66 0.42 -2.72 10.17
C TRP A 66 1.67 -2.34 9.38
N PHE A 67 1.56 -1.35 8.49
CA PHE A 67 2.66 -0.88 7.66
C PHE A 67 3.66 0.00 8.43
N ASP A 68 3.19 0.75 9.41
CA ASP A 68 4.02 1.59 10.29
C ASP A 68 5.01 0.74 11.10
N VAL A 69 4.58 -0.45 11.57
CA VAL A 69 5.49 -1.43 12.23
C VAL A 69 6.68 -1.83 11.35
N LEU A 70 6.51 -1.79 10.03
CA LEU A 70 7.56 -2.11 9.05
C LEU A 70 8.32 -0.85 8.57
N GLY A 71 7.95 0.35 9.06
CA GLY A 71 8.50 1.64 8.64
C GLY A 71 7.96 2.17 7.33
N PHE A 72 6.86 1.63 6.82
CA PHE A 72 6.20 2.14 5.60
C PHE A 72 5.18 3.22 5.96
N SER A 73 4.99 4.19 5.06
CA SER A 73 3.94 5.20 5.18
C SER A 73 2.83 4.94 4.16
N LEU A 74 1.59 4.77 4.63
CA LEU A 74 0.42 4.65 3.78
C LEU A 74 -0.25 6.02 3.65
N VAL A 75 -0.52 6.47 2.43
CA VAL A 75 -1.25 7.71 2.13
C VAL A 75 -2.53 7.36 1.38
N HIS A 76 -3.64 7.92 1.83
CA HIS A 76 -4.94 7.79 1.16
C HIS A 76 -5.31 9.15 0.57
N ASP A 77 -5.35 9.22 -0.76
CA ASP A 77 -5.90 10.34 -1.50
C ASP A 77 -7.34 9.99 -1.90
N VAL A 78 -8.30 10.53 -1.14
CA VAL A 78 -9.73 10.25 -1.30
C VAL A 78 -10.28 10.88 -2.58
N ASP A 79 -9.78 12.06 -2.96
CA ASP A 79 -10.20 12.76 -4.17
C ASP A 79 -9.78 11.98 -5.42
N ALA A 80 -8.59 11.35 -5.38
CA ALA A 80 -8.10 10.50 -6.46
C ALA A 80 -8.57 9.03 -6.38
N ASN A 81 -9.32 8.65 -5.34
CA ASN A 81 -9.65 7.25 -5.00
C ASN A 81 -8.42 6.32 -5.05
N LEU A 82 -7.38 6.71 -4.31
CA LEU A 82 -6.04 6.14 -4.43
C LEU A 82 -5.40 5.91 -3.06
N LEU A 83 -4.91 4.69 -2.82
CA LEU A 83 -4.04 4.40 -1.68
C LEU A 83 -2.62 4.15 -2.18
N ARG A 84 -1.62 4.78 -1.55
CA ARG A 84 -0.21 4.70 -1.91
C ARG A 84 0.65 4.33 -0.71
N LEU A 85 1.45 3.29 -0.87
CA LEU A 85 2.39 2.80 0.13
C LEU A 85 3.81 3.25 -0.22
N TYR A 86 4.40 4.06 0.65
CA TYR A 86 5.77 4.54 0.54
C TYR A 86 6.71 3.67 1.38
N PRO A 87 7.84 3.23 0.82
CA PRO A 87 8.84 2.47 1.57
C PRO A 87 9.53 3.35 2.63
N PRO A 88 10.11 2.73 3.67
CA PRO A 88 10.99 3.43 4.60
C PRO A 88 12.12 4.16 3.87
N GLY A 89 12.46 5.36 4.33
CA GLY A 89 13.58 6.17 3.81
C GLY A 89 13.31 6.90 2.49
N ASP A 90 12.04 7.00 2.06
CA ASP A 90 11.68 7.81 0.88
C ASP A 90 11.66 9.32 1.18
N ASP A 91 11.51 9.68 2.45
CA ASP A 91 11.42 11.03 3.04
C ASP A 91 12.76 11.58 3.59
N GLN A 92 13.78 10.73 3.74
CA GLN A 92 15.07 11.14 4.32
C GLN A 92 16.11 11.42 3.21
N GLU A 93 16.58 12.68 3.17
CA GLU A 93 17.71 13.12 2.35
C GLU A 93 19.07 12.70 2.95
N ASP A 94 19.14 12.13 4.16
CA ASP A 94 20.40 11.96 4.87
C ASP A 94 20.95 10.54 4.99
N GLU A 95 22.27 10.51 4.83
CA GLU A 95 23.23 9.42 4.96
C GLU A 95 23.16 8.77 6.36
N GLU A 96 22.50 7.61 6.50
CA GLU A 96 22.88 6.46 7.39
C GLU A 96 21.71 5.54 7.77
N GLY A 97 20.45 5.91 7.50
CA GLY A 97 19.29 5.12 7.94
C GLY A 97 18.58 4.38 6.79
N VAL A 98 18.76 3.06 6.70
CA VAL A 98 18.01 2.12 5.83
C VAL A 98 18.17 2.36 4.32
N LYS A 99 18.80 1.40 3.61
CA LYS A 99 18.81 1.39 2.14
C LYS A 99 17.36 1.40 1.64
N ARG A 100 17.01 2.40 0.80
CA ARG A 100 15.71 2.47 0.13
C ARG A 100 15.36 1.11 -0.47
N LEU A 101 14.19 0.58 -0.14
CA LEU A 101 13.72 -0.71 -0.67
C LEU A 101 13.50 -0.66 -2.19
N ARG A 102 13.27 0.53 -2.74
CA ARG A 102 13.21 0.74 -4.19
C ARG A 102 14.58 1.05 -4.75
N ALA A 103 14.98 0.27 -5.76
CA ALA A 103 16.15 0.58 -6.56
C ALA A 103 15.96 1.93 -7.27
N ARG A 104 16.95 2.82 -7.15
CA ARG A 104 16.99 4.06 -7.91
C ARG A 104 17.27 3.74 -9.37
N LEU A 105 16.40 4.18 -10.27
CA LEU A 105 16.63 4.07 -11.72
C LEU A 105 17.88 4.87 -12.11
N SER A 106 18.71 4.30 -12.99
CA SER A 106 19.84 5.03 -13.56
C SER A 106 19.33 6.17 -14.45
N ARG A 107 20.14 7.24 -14.60
CA ARG A 107 19.80 8.38 -15.46
C ARG A 107 19.48 7.95 -16.89
N ASP A 108 20.21 6.95 -17.39
CA ASP A 108 20.03 6.42 -18.74
C ASP A 108 18.66 5.75 -18.91
N VAL A 109 18.19 4.99 -17.92
CA VAL A 109 16.86 4.37 -17.98
C VAL A 109 15.77 5.43 -17.91
N VAL A 110 15.95 6.46 -17.08
CA VAL A 110 15.01 7.60 -17.02
C VAL A 110 14.96 8.33 -18.37
N ALA A 111 16.11 8.61 -18.98
CA ALA A 111 16.20 9.27 -20.28
C ALA A 111 15.53 8.44 -21.38
N ALA A 112 15.77 7.13 -21.42
CA ALA A 112 15.13 6.23 -22.36
C ALA A 112 13.60 6.19 -22.19
N ALA A 113 13.10 6.09 -20.95
CA ALA A 113 11.66 6.09 -20.67
C ALA A 113 10.98 7.41 -21.10
N LEU A 114 11.63 8.56 -20.86
CA LEU A 114 11.14 9.85 -21.32
C LEU A 114 11.11 9.95 -22.86
N GLY A 115 12.15 9.46 -23.53
CA GLY A 115 12.19 9.37 -25.00
C GLY A 115 11.07 8.50 -25.56
N LEU A 116 10.84 7.31 -24.98
CA LEU A 116 9.74 6.42 -25.37
C LEU A 116 8.37 7.07 -25.17
N ARG A 117 8.15 7.76 -24.05
CA ARG A 117 6.90 8.49 -23.79
C ARG A 117 6.67 9.58 -24.84
N PHE A 118 7.71 10.32 -25.20
CA PHE A 118 7.63 11.37 -26.23
C PHE A 118 7.20 10.79 -27.57
N LEU A 119 7.88 9.73 -28.04
CA LEU A 119 7.56 9.04 -29.29
C LEU A 119 6.13 8.47 -29.31
N TYR A 120 5.65 7.94 -28.18
CA TYR A 120 4.28 7.44 -28.07
C TYR A 120 3.22 8.56 -28.11
N THR A 121 3.57 9.77 -27.68
CA THR A 121 2.63 10.91 -27.66
C THR A 121 2.57 11.64 -29.00
N GLU A 122 3.63 11.57 -29.82
CA GLU A 122 3.66 12.13 -31.17
C GLU A 122 3.00 11.24 -32.23
N ALA A 123 2.82 9.94 -31.96
CA ALA A 123 2.19 8.96 -32.84
C ALA A 123 0.66 8.91 -32.66
#